data_AF-A0A0R0LVL3-F1
#
_entry.id   AF-A0A0R0LVL3-F1
#
_cell.length_a   1.000
_cell.length_b   1.000
_cell.length_c   1.000
_cell.angle_alpha   90.00
_cell.angle_beta   90.00
_cell.angle_gamma   90.00
#
_symmetry.space_group_name_H-M   'P 1'
#
loop_
_entity.id
_entity.type
_entity.pdbx_description
1 polymer ?
#
loop_
_entity_poly.entity_id
_entity_poly.type
_entity_poly.pdbx_seq_one_letter_code
_entity_poly.pdbx_strand_id
1 'polypeptide(L)'
;MEQNEPLGTKEYEDLLDQNIVVLMYDGDFLYGILRSFDQFNNITLENCVQRIFHKKQYFQKSLGLYMIRGENIVLLGLSNLNLRDFEKVDQKTIETTLQ
;
A
#
# COMPACT_ATOMS: atom_id res chain seq x y z
N MET A 1 0.13 35.35 11.35
CA MET A 1 0.41 34.87 9.99
C MET A 1 0.30 33.36 10.07
N GLU A 2 -0.90 32.82 9.83
CA GLU A 2 -1.04 31.38 9.60
C GLU A 2 -0.27 31.09 8.32
N GLN A 3 0.83 30.36 8.42
CA GLN A 3 1.47 29.79 7.25
C GLN A 3 0.48 28.76 6.73
N ASN A 4 -0.13 29.05 5.58
CA ASN A 4 -0.87 28.05 4.82
C ASN A 4 0.16 27.02 4.33
N GLU A 5 0.47 26.04 5.18
CA GLU A 5 1.17 24.86 4.71
C GLU A 5 0.37 24.25 3.56
N PRO A 6 1.04 23.80 2.49
CA PRO A 6 0.34 23.13 1.40
C PRO A 6 -0.45 21.95 1.96
N LEU A 7 -1.76 22.01 1.79
CA LEU A 7 -2.71 20.98 2.19
C LEU A 7 -2.23 19.64 1.59
N GLY A 8 -1.79 18.71 2.44
CA GLY A 8 -1.34 17.38 2.05
C GLY A 8 0.00 16.93 2.64
N THR A 9 0.97 17.82 2.88
CA THR A 9 2.30 17.40 3.39
C THR A 9 2.22 16.83 4.81
N LYS A 10 1.48 17.50 5.70
CA LYS A 10 1.32 17.09 7.10
C LYS A 10 0.70 15.70 7.26
N GLU A 11 -0.22 15.33 6.38
CA GLU A 11 -0.87 14.03 6.43
C GLU A 11 0.10 12.89 6.10
N TYR A 12 1.06 13.12 5.19
CA TYR A 12 2.11 12.15 4.90
C TYR A 12 3.14 12.04 6.02
N GLU A 13 3.45 13.14 6.70
CA GLU A 13 4.34 13.14 7.87
C GLU A 13 3.78 12.25 8.99
N ASP A 14 2.47 12.31 9.24
CA ASP A 14 1.80 11.46 10.22
C ASP A 14 1.83 9.96 9.84
N LEU A 15 2.04 9.65 8.55
CA LEU A 15 2.13 8.29 8.04
C LEU A 15 3.56 7.76 7.94
N LEU A 16 4.59 8.59 8.14
CA LEU A 16 5.98 8.15 8.14
C LEU A 16 6.22 7.08 9.22
N ASP A 17 7.00 6.08 8.85
CA ASP A 17 7.33 4.91 9.66
C ASP A 17 6.11 4.06 10.09
N GLN A 18 4.92 4.34 9.55
CA GLN A 18 3.72 3.54 9.75
C GLN A 18 3.55 2.48 8.66
N ASN A 19 2.87 1.39 9.01
CA ASN A 19 2.39 0.45 8.01
C ASN A 19 1.22 1.08 7.27
N ILE A 20 1.35 1.23 5.95
CA ILE A 20 0.31 1.78 5.09
C ILE A 20 -0.12 0.78 4.04
N VAL A 21 -1.32 1.01 3.50
CA VAL A 21 -1.81 0.39 2.28
C VAL A 21 -1.86 1.47 1.19
N VAL A 22 -1.49 1.09 -0.02
CA VAL A 22 -1.50 1.93 -1.21
C VAL A 22 -2.33 1.22 -2.27
N LEU A 23 -3.35 1.91 -2.79
CA LEU A 23 -4.11 1.47 -3.95
C LEU A 23 -3.49 2.09 -5.21
N MET A 24 -3.06 1.24 -6.11
CA MET A 24 -2.49 1.60 -7.40
C MET A 24 -3.59 1.82 -8.45
N TYR A 25 -3.30 2.58 -9.50
CA TYR A 25 -4.24 2.87 -10.59
C TYR A 25 -4.76 1.62 -11.32
N ASP A 26 -3.93 0.59 -11.43
CA ASP A 26 -4.29 -0.72 -12.00
C ASP A 26 -5.15 -1.59 -11.07
N GLY A 27 -5.40 -1.13 -9.84
CA GLY A 27 -6.20 -1.83 -8.84
C GLY A 27 -5.39 -2.67 -7.86
N ASP A 28 -4.05 -2.68 -7.97
CA ASP A 28 -3.20 -3.43 -7.05
C ASP A 28 -3.14 -2.79 -5.66
N PHE A 29 -3.19 -3.64 -4.63
CA PHE A 29 -2.97 -3.22 -3.24
C PHE A 29 -1.55 -3.56 -2.79
N LEU A 30 -0.77 -2.53 -2.47
CA LEU A 30 0.56 -2.64 -1.87
C LEU A 30 0.50 -2.32 -0.39
N TYR A 31 1.24 -3.06 0.42
CA TYR A 31 1.33 -2.87 1.86
C TYR A 31 2.79 -2.77 2.26
N GLY A 32 3.17 -1.81 3.08
CA GLY A 32 4.54 -1.65 3.54
C GLY A 32 4.70 -0.50 4.53
N ILE A 33 5.93 -0.30 5.00
CA ILE A 33 6.26 0.81 5.90
C ILE A 33 6.64 2.02 5.05
N LEU A 34 5.95 3.14 5.22
CA LEU A 34 6.29 4.38 4.50
C LEU A 34 7.61 4.95 5.06
N ARG A 35 8.65 5.05 4.22
CA ARG A 35 9.97 5.58 4.63
C ARG A 35 10.28 6.96 4.10
N SER A 36 9.70 7.33 2.97
CA SER A 36 9.89 8.65 2.40
C SER A 36 8.74 8.99 1.48
N PHE A 37 8.49 10.28 1.33
CA PHE A 37 7.63 10.85 0.31
C PHE A 37 8.25 12.14 -0.22
N ASP A 38 7.79 12.61 -1.38
CA ASP A 38 8.11 13.93 -1.90
C ASP A 38 6.85 14.75 -2.21
N GLN A 39 7.04 16.00 -2.65
CA GLN A 39 5.96 16.92 -3.02
C GLN A 39 5.11 16.49 -4.22
N PHE A 40 5.55 15.45 -4.96
CA PHE A 40 4.81 14.84 -6.08
C PHE A 40 4.14 13.53 -5.66
N ASN A 41 4.12 13.22 -4.36
CA ASN A 41 3.62 11.97 -3.79
C ASN A 41 4.37 10.72 -4.26
N ASN A 42 5.60 10.84 -4.77
CA ASN A 42 6.43 9.66 -4.94
C ASN A 42 6.78 9.12 -3.56
N ILE A 43 6.65 7.81 -3.33
CA ILE A 43 6.89 7.20 -2.03
C ILE A 43 7.84 6.01 -2.09
N THR A 44 8.51 5.77 -0.97
CA THR A 44 9.32 4.56 -0.76
C THR A 44 8.67 3.73 0.34
N LEU A 45 8.37 2.47 0.04
CA LEU A 45 7.89 1.47 0.99
C LEU A 45 9.01 0.48 1.32
N GLU A 46 9.27 0.28 2.61
CA GLU A 46 10.06 -0.85 3.10
C GLU A 46 9.15 -2.05 3.39
N ASN A 47 9.67 -3.28 3.23
CA ASN A 47 8.95 -4.54 3.45
C ASN A 47 7.64 -4.60 2.65
N CYS A 48 7.66 -4.01 1.45
CA CYS A 48 6.54 -3.94 0.55
C CYS A 48 6.08 -5.34 0.14
N VAL A 49 4.78 -5.57 0.21
CA VAL A 49 4.11 -6.77 -0.29
C VAL A 49 2.90 -6.36 -1.12
N GLN A 50 2.73 -6.99 -2.27
CA GLN A 50 1.48 -6.94 -3.02
C GLN A 50 0.54 -8.01 -2.47
N ARG A 51 -0.72 -7.68 -2.19
CA ARG A 51 -1.72 -8.67 -1.76
C ARG A 51 -2.96 -8.64 -2.63
N ILE A 52 -3.46 -9.83 -2.92
CA ILE A 52 -4.71 -10.05 -3.65
C ILE A 52 -5.64 -10.80 -2.72
N PHE A 53 -6.87 -10.29 -2.55
CA PHE A 53 -7.91 -10.89 -1.72
C PHE A 53 -9.01 -11.46 -2.59
N HIS A 54 -9.45 -12.67 -2.26
CA HIS A 54 -10.63 -13.27 -2.85
C HIS A 54 -11.37 -14.10 -1.81
N LYS A 55 -12.62 -13.73 -1.50
CA LYS A 55 -13.44 -14.36 -0.44
C LYS A 55 -12.67 -14.40 0.89
N LYS A 56 -12.43 -15.58 1.47
CA LYS A 56 -11.66 -15.79 2.71
C LYS A 56 -10.23 -16.26 2.44
N GLN A 57 -9.70 -15.97 1.26
CA GLN A 57 -8.35 -16.34 0.86
C GLN A 57 -7.56 -15.11 0.43
N TYR A 58 -6.24 -15.18 0.58
CA TYR A 58 -5.34 -14.17 0.07
C TYR A 58 -4.04 -14.77 -0.45
N PHE A 59 -3.49 -14.13 -1.47
CA PHE A 59 -2.12 -14.35 -1.92
C PHE A 59 -1.30 -13.11 -1.62
N GLN A 60 0.00 -13.29 -1.34
CA GLN A 60 0.93 -12.17 -1.23
C GLN A 60 2.24 -12.44 -1.95
N LYS A 61 2.75 -11.41 -2.61
CA LYS A 61 4.07 -11.38 -3.26
C LYS A 61 4.97 -10.39 -2.52
N SER A 62 6.14 -10.84 -2.08
CA SER A 62 7.13 -9.96 -1.45
C SER A 62 7.87 -9.14 -2.51
N LEU A 63 7.94 -7.83 -2.32
CA LEU A 63 8.63 -6.88 -3.19
C LEU A 63 9.87 -6.27 -2.51
N GLY A 64 9.89 -6.20 -1.17
CA GLY A 64 11.03 -5.67 -0.40
C GLY A 64 11.03 -4.14 -0.33
N LEU A 65 12.14 -3.49 -0.70
CA LEU A 65 12.18 -2.04 -0.83
C LEU A 65 11.59 -1.64 -2.19
N TYR A 66 10.52 -0.85 -2.18
CA TYR A 66 9.74 -0.55 -3.37
C TYR A 66 9.46 0.95 -3.50
N MET A 67 9.80 1.54 -4.64
CA MET A 67 9.55 2.95 -4.93
C MET A 67 8.36 3.08 -5.88
N ILE A 68 7.42 3.95 -5.53
CA ILE A 68 6.17 4.15 -6.26
C ILE A 68 6.12 5.57 -6.78
N ARG A 69 5.78 5.72 -8.07
CA ARG A 69 5.55 7.02 -8.72
C ARG A 69 4.18 7.58 -8.31
N GLY A 70 4.13 8.83 -7.87
CA GLY A 70 2.97 9.42 -7.22
C GLY A 70 1.70 9.49 -8.07
N GLU A 71 1.81 9.62 -9.40
CA GLU A 71 0.64 9.62 -10.28
C GLU A 71 -0.02 8.24 -10.44
N ASN A 72 0.67 7.16 -10.06
CA ASN A 72 0.08 5.83 -10.06
C ASN A 72 -0.64 5.53 -8.74
N ILE A 73 -0.57 6.42 -7.75
CA ILE A 73 -1.24 6.28 -6.46
C ILE A 73 -2.65 6.86 -6.57
N VAL A 74 -3.65 6.03 -6.31
CA VAL A 74 -5.05 6.45 -6.22
C VAL A 74 -5.36 6.96 -4.82
N LEU A 75 -4.98 6.17 -3.82
CA LEU A 75 -5.08 6.54 -2.39
C LEU A 75 -4.05 5.77 -1.58
N LEU A 76 -3.79 6.28 -0.39
CA LEU A 76 -3.04 5.56 0.64
C LEU A 76 -3.61 5.87 2.03
N GLY A 77 -3.27 5.03 3.00
CA GLY A 77 -3.64 5.26 4.39
C GLY A 77 -3.11 4.19 5.32
N LEU A 78 -3.31 4.39 6.63
CA LEU A 78 -2.88 3.43 7.66
C LEU A 78 -3.44 2.03 7.40
N SER A 79 -2.59 1.02 7.52
CA SER A 79 -2.97 -0.38 7.39
C SER A 79 -3.07 -1.04 8.76
N ASN A 80 -4.30 -1.33 9.19
CA ASN A 80 -4.60 -2.15 10.36
C ASN A 80 -5.14 -3.54 9.94
N LEU A 81 -4.65 -4.07 8.82
CA LEU A 81 -5.19 -5.29 8.24
C LEU A 81 -4.89 -6.51 9.12
N ASN A 82 -5.95 -7.17 9.57
CA ASN A 82 -5.86 -8.45 10.27
C ASN A 82 -6.08 -9.61 9.30
N LEU A 83 -5.03 -10.42 9.09
CA LEU A 83 -5.06 -11.56 8.17
C LEU A 83 -5.58 -12.85 8.82
N ARG A 84 -5.96 -12.85 10.10
CA ARG A 84 -6.38 -14.07 10.82
C ARG A 84 -7.62 -14.74 10.22
N ASP A 85 -8.50 -13.95 9.60
CA ASP A 85 -9.74 -14.45 8.98
C ASP A 85 -9.53 -14.95 7.54
N PHE A 86 -8.30 -14.87 7.03
CA PHE A 86 -7.96 -15.24 5.65
C PHE A 86 -6.97 -16.40 5.61
N GLU A 87 -7.26 -17.37 4.76
CA GLU A 87 -6.33 -18.45 4.42
C GLU A 87 -5.32 -17.96 3.38
N LYS A 88 -4.03 -18.13 3.67
CA LYS A 88 -2.98 -17.83 2.70
C LYS A 88 -2.88 -18.93 1.67
N VAL A 89 -3.02 -18.59 0.40
CA VAL A 89 -2.93 -19.52 -0.73
C VAL A 89 -1.80 -19.15 -1.68
N ASP A 90 -1.52 -20.03 -2.64
CA ASP A 90 -0.55 -19.76 -3.71
C ASP A 90 -1.16 -18.92 -4.84
N GLN A 91 -0.30 -18.41 -5.72
CA GLN A 91 -0.70 -17.54 -6.84
C GLN A 91 -1.69 -18.24 -7.77
N LYS A 92 -1.45 -19.52 -8.09
CA LYS A 92 -2.27 -20.30 -9.02
C LYS A 92 -3.70 -20.45 -8.52
N THR A 93 -3.86 -20.68 -7.21
CA THR A 93 -5.17 -20.84 -6.55
C THR A 93 -5.99 -19.56 -6.64
N ILE A 94 -5.38 -18.40 -6.38
CA ILE A 94 -6.07 -17.10 -6.50
C ILE A 94 -6.44 -16.79 -7.94
N GLU A 95 -5.52 -16.96 -8.90
CA GLU A 95 -5.76 -16.68 -10.32
C GLU A 95 -6.92 -17.51 -10.88
N THR A 96 -7.01 -18.79 -10.48
CA THR A 96 -8.11 -19.68 -10.89
C THR A 96 -9.47 -19.23 -10.33
N THR A 97 -9.49 -18.57 -9.17
CA THR A 97 -10.74 -18.16 -8.51
C THR A 97 -11.23 -16.77 -8.95
N LEU A 98 -10.39 -15.99 -9.64
CA LEU A 98 -10.74 -14.70 -10.23
C LEU A 98 -11.32 -14.82 -11.65
N GLN A 99 -11.25 -16.00 -12.27
CA GLN A 99 -11.88 -16.35 -13.56
C GLN A 99 -13.29 -16.90 -13.35
#